data_AF-A0A7G9FLH6-F1
#
_entry.id   AF-A0A7G9FLH6-F1
#
_cell.length_a   1.000
_cell.length_b   1.000
_cell.length_c   1.000
_cell.angle_alpha   90.00
_cell.angle_beta   90.00
_cell.angle_gamma   90.00
#
_symmetry.space_group_name_H-M   'P 1'
#
loop_
_entity.id
_entity.type
_entity.pdbx_description
1 polymer ?
#
loop_
_entity_poly.entity_id
_entity_poly.type
_entity_poly.pdbx_seq_one_letter_code
_entity_poly.pdbx_strand_id
1 'polypeptide(L)'
;MGIFDKLKRKSSSLTIEKIIATDYSQKYFDECKYIWKNYVPKSGQADNLQGELLREIEELRCEAQDDGNINWDEDHSYFCNFISKKLLEQSIFSNIEKEEITLIMSYIKECGMYAQKFNSGIIPENEVDIDKIAYTDNNLYDIICDKIGQLQKEHNLPIPYEKNDTIKR
;
A
#
# COMPACT_ATOMS: atom_id res chain seq x y z
N MET A 1 4.28 -44.11 3.08
CA MET A 1 4.84 -42.82 2.60
C MET A 1 3.73 -42.07 1.89
N GLY A 2 3.41 -40.89 2.40
CA GLY A 2 2.08 -40.27 2.29
C GLY A 2 1.77 -39.63 0.94
N ILE A 3 0.47 -39.64 0.63
CA ILE A 3 -0.19 -38.94 -0.49
C ILE A 3 -0.17 -37.40 -0.30
N PHE A 4 0.44 -36.91 0.79
CA PHE A 4 0.46 -35.50 1.17
C PHE A 4 1.60 -34.67 0.57
N ASP A 5 2.51 -35.27 -0.21
CA ASP A 5 3.70 -34.59 -0.75
C ASP A 5 3.52 -34.02 -2.18
N LYS A 6 2.27 -33.80 -2.61
CA LYS A 6 1.94 -33.16 -3.91
C LYS A 6 1.34 -31.76 -3.80
N LEU A 7 1.29 -31.17 -2.60
CA LEU A 7 1.06 -29.74 -2.43
C LEU A 7 2.40 -29.00 -2.31
N LYS A 8 3.29 -29.24 -3.27
CA LYS A 8 4.43 -28.34 -3.48
C LYS A 8 3.87 -27.07 -4.09
N ARG A 9 3.52 -26.14 -3.18
CA ARG A 9 3.18 -24.73 -3.41
C ARG A 9 3.81 -24.28 -4.72
N LYS A 10 2.98 -24.08 -5.75
CA LYS A 10 3.42 -23.47 -7.01
C LYS A 10 3.96 -22.10 -6.58
N SER A 11 5.28 -21.99 -6.43
CA SER A 11 5.93 -20.74 -6.08
C SER A 11 5.40 -19.73 -7.09
N SER A 12 4.66 -18.75 -6.61
CA SER A 12 4.23 -17.66 -7.45
C SER A 12 5.47 -17.08 -8.12
N SER A 13 5.38 -16.89 -9.43
CA SER A 13 6.44 -16.27 -10.23
C SER A 13 6.36 -14.74 -10.16
N LEU A 14 5.49 -14.20 -9.31
CA LEU A 14 5.28 -12.77 -9.13
C LEU A 14 6.47 -12.17 -8.40
N THR A 15 7.02 -11.11 -8.98
CA THR A 15 8.10 -10.31 -8.38
C THR A 15 7.75 -8.85 -8.56
N ILE A 16 8.34 -7.98 -7.74
CA ILE A 16 8.05 -6.55 -7.79
C ILE A 16 8.42 -5.94 -9.15
N GLU A 17 9.53 -6.39 -9.76
CA GLU A 17 10.01 -5.89 -11.05
C GLU A 17 9.01 -6.21 -12.17
N LYS A 18 8.33 -7.35 -12.10
CA LYS A 18 7.28 -7.72 -13.07
C LYS A 18 6.03 -6.87 -12.91
N ILE A 19 5.66 -6.53 -11.68
CA ILE A 19 4.52 -5.65 -11.39
C ILE A 19 4.84 -4.25 -11.91
N ILE A 20 6.03 -3.73 -11.60
CA ILE A 20 6.52 -2.42 -12.07
C ILE A 20 6.53 -2.35 -13.60
N ALA A 21 7.00 -3.40 -14.27
CA ALA A 21 7.07 -3.45 -15.74
C ALA A 21 5.71 -3.60 -16.44
N THR A 22 4.63 -3.82 -15.69
CA THR A 22 3.28 -4.01 -16.26
C THR A 22 2.55 -2.68 -16.32
N ASP A 23 2.10 -2.31 -17.53
CA ASP A 23 1.19 -1.18 -17.71
C ASP A 23 -0.14 -1.49 -17.01
N TYR A 24 -0.60 -0.57 -16.17
CA TYR A 24 -1.76 -0.77 -15.31
C TYR A 24 -2.72 0.40 -15.44
N SER A 25 -3.98 0.07 -15.69
CA SER A 25 -5.08 1.03 -15.67
C SER A 25 -6.03 0.67 -14.53
N GLN A 26 -6.28 1.65 -13.66
CA GLN A 26 -7.16 1.51 -12.50
C GLN A 26 -8.59 1.10 -12.92
N LYS A 27 -9.15 0.10 -12.23
CA LYS A 27 -10.41 -0.56 -12.57
C LYS A 27 -11.57 -0.15 -11.66
N TYR A 28 -11.29 0.20 -10.41
CA TYR A 28 -12.27 0.54 -9.37
C TYR A 28 -12.26 2.04 -9.04
N PHE A 29 -11.99 2.88 -10.04
CA PHE A 29 -11.91 4.33 -9.87
C PHE A 29 -13.19 4.93 -9.28
N ASP A 30 -14.36 4.47 -9.71
CA ASP A 30 -15.65 5.00 -9.22
C ASP A 30 -15.89 4.61 -7.75
N GLU A 31 -15.49 3.42 -7.33
CA GLU A 31 -15.54 2.99 -5.93
C GLU A 31 -14.54 3.79 -5.08
N CYS A 32 -13.29 3.97 -5.53
CA CYS A 32 -12.32 4.83 -4.84
C CYS A 32 -12.85 6.27 -4.70
N LYS A 33 -13.43 6.82 -5.77
CA LYS A 33 -14.06 8.15 -5.76
C LYS A 33 -15.24 8.23 -4.80
N TYR A 34 -16.02 7.16 -4.66
CA TYR A 34 -17.09 7.08 -3.67
C TYR A 34 -16.52 7.11 -2.25
N ILE A 35 -15.52 6.27 -1.95
CA ILE A 35 -14.86 6.25 -0.64
C ILE A 35 -14.29 7.63 -0.31
N TRP A 36 -13.56 8.25 -1.24
CA TRP A 36 -12.95 9.56 -1.05
C TRP A 36 -13.99 10.63 -0.67
N LYS A 37 -15.13 10.64 -1.35
CA LYS A 37 -16.18 11.65 -1.13
C LYS A 37 -16.97 11.45 0.16
N ASN A 38 -17.16 10.21 0.58
CA ASN A 38 -18.12 9.89 1.64
C ASN A 38 -17.45 9.46 2.95
N TYR A 39 -16.25 8.87 2.89
CA TYR A 39 -15.59 8.21 4.02
C TYR A 39 -14.27 8.84 4.42
N VAL A 40 -13.56 9.51 3.50
CA VAL A 40 -12.31 10.21 3.82
C VAL A 40 -12.65 11.60 4.37
N PRO A 41 -12.32 11.92 5.64
CA PRO A 41 -12.54 13.24 6.18
C PRO A 41 -11.54 14.23 5.61
N LYS A 42 -11.86 15.53 5.69
CA LYS A 42 -10.93 16.60 5.28
C LYS A 42 -9.61 16.57 6.07
N SER A 43 -9.66 16.15 7.33
CA SER A 43 -8.52 16.08 8.25
C SER A 43 -8.70 14.94 9.23
N GLY A 44 -7.58 14.42 9.77
CA GLY A 44 -7.58 13.32 10.72
C GLY A 44 -7.92 11.95 10.11
N GLN A 45 -8.16 10.98 10.98
CA GLN A 45 -8.47 9.60 10.63
C GLN A 45 -9.95 9.42 10.26
N ALA A 46 -10.21 8.56 9.27
CA ALA A 46 -11.57 8.19 8.87
C ALA A 46 -12.29 7.40 9.97
N ASP A 47 -13.63 7.39 9.91
CA ASP A 47 -14.46 6.65 10.88
C ASP A 47 -14.72 5.20 10.45
N ASN A 48 -14.19 4.78 9.30
CA ASN A 48 -14.35 3.43 8.76
C ASN A 48 -13.10 2.98 8.02
N LEU A 49 -12.95 1.66 7.89
CA LEU A 49 -11.75 1.05 7.37
C LEU A 49 -11.51 1.43 5.90
N GLN A 50 -12.55 1.43 5.05
CA GLN A 50 -12.38 1.77 3.63
C GLN A 50 -11.80 3.18 3.45
N GLY A 51 -12.36 4.15 4.19
CA GLY A 51 -11.87 5.54 4.18
C GLY A 51 -10.44 5.65 4.66
N GLU A 52 -10.10 4.95 5.75
CA GLU A 52 -8.75 5.04 6.32
C GLU A 52 -7.70 4.45 5.37
N LEU A 53 -7.98 3.28 4.80
CA LEU A 53 -7.07 2.64 3.84
C LEU A 53 -6.84 3.53 2.61
N LEU A 54 -7.89 4.15 2.06
CA LEU A 54 -7.74 5.02 0.89
C LEU A 54 -6.98 6.30 1.24
N ARG A 55 -7.23 6.88 2.43
CA ARG A 55 -6.50 8.05 2.88
C ARG A 55 -5.00 7.77 2.97
N GLU A 56 -4.64 6.67 3.63
CA GLU A 56 -3.26 6.30 3.89
C GLU A 56 -2.47 5.99 2.61
N ILE A 57 -3.06 5.29 1.63
CA ILE A 57 -2.35 5.02 0.37
C ILE A 57 -2.15 6.29 -0.47
N GLU A 58 -3.10 7.23 -0.44
CA GLU A 58 -2.95 8.53 -1.12
C GLU A 58 -1.93 9.41 -0.39
N GLU A 59 -1.83 9.33 0.94
CA GLU A 59 -0.79 10.02 1.71
C GLU A 59 0.61 9.48 1.34
N LEU A 60 0.77 8.15 1.25
CA LEU A 60 2.00 7.52 0.76
C LEU A 60 2.33 7.91 -0.69
N ARG A 61 1.31 8.00 -1.56
CA ARG A 61 1.47 8.43 -2.95
C ARG A 61 1.99 9.87 -3.02
N CYS A 62 1.34 10.79 -2.32
CA CYS A 62 1.75 12.19 -2.27
C CYS A 62 3.18 12.34 -1.73
N GLU A 63 3.49 11.68 -0.62
CA GLU A 63 4.84 11.74 -0.02
C GLU A 63 5.92 11.27 -1.02
N ALA A 64 5.66 10.20 -1.78
CA ALA A 64 6.60 9.72 -2.78
C ALA A 64 6.68 10.60 -4.04
N GLN A 65 5.54 11.03 -4.58
CA GLN A 65 5.44 11.72 -5.88
C GLN A 65 5.73 13.22 -5.79
N ASP A 66 5.24 13.87 -4.74
CA ASP A 66 5.35 15.32 -4.58
C ASP A 66 6.59 15.71 -3.76
N ASP A 67 6.90 14.92 -2.72
CA ASP A 67 7.94 15.24 -1.73
C ASP A 67 9.19 14.35 -1.83
N GLY A 68 9.17 13.30 -2.65
CA GLY A 68 10.32 12.40 -2.83
C GLY A 68 10.70 11.65 -1.55
N ASN A 69 9.73 11.33 -0.69
CA ASN A 69 9.91 10.70 0.60
C ASN A 69 10.80 11.49 1.60
N ILE A 70 10.90 12.82 1.44
CA ILE A 70 11.74 13.63 2.33
C ILE A 70 11.20 13.69 3.76
N ASN A 71 9.89 13.62 3.95
CA ASN A 71 9.20 13.66 5.25
C ASN A 71 8.91 12.25 5.80
N TRP A 72 9.39 11.19 5.15
CA TRP A 72 9.11 9.82 5.55
C TRP A 72 9.46 9.55 7.03
N ASP A 73 8.51 8.99 7.76
CA ASP A 73 8.64 8.68 9.17
C ASP A 73 7.98 7.34 9.58
N GLU A 74 7.81 7.14 10.88
CA GLU A 74 7.21 5.93 11.45
C GLU A 74 5.71 5.79 11.12
N ASP A 75 4.99 6.90 10.91
CA ASP A 75 3.57 6.86 10.57
C ASP A 75 3.39 6.35 9.15
N HIS A 76 4.20 6.81 8.19
CA HIS A 76 4.25 6.27 6.83
C HIS A 76 4.59 4.77 6.82
N SER A 77 5.58 4.38 7.61
CA SER A 77 5.97 2.97 7.79
C SER A 77 4.85 2.13 8.40
N TYR A 78 4.04 2.73 9.28
CA TYR A 78 2.84 2.14 9.84
C TYR A 78 1.73 2.00 8.79
N PHE A 79 1.47 3.01 7.95
CA PHE A 79 0.47 2.96 6.87
C PHE A 79 0.72 1.77 5.96
N CYS A 80 1.97 1.55 5.54
CA CYS A 80 2.33 0.39 4.71
C CYS A 80 1.96 -0.96 5.37
N ASN A 81 2.26 -1.09 6.66
CA ASN A 81 1.94 -2.29 7.43
C ASN A 81 0.42 -2.46 7.63
N PHE A 82 -0.27 -1.37 7.95
CA PHE A 82 -1.70 -1.37 8.24
C PHE A 82 -2.50 -1.73 6.99
N ILE A 83 -2.23 -1.07 5.86
CA ILE A 83 -2.88 -1.35 4.58
C ILE A 83 -2.70 -2.81 4.19
N SER A 84 -1.44 -3.29 4.20
CA SER A 84 -1.13 -4.69 3.87
C SER A 84 -1.89 -5.65 4.79
N LYS A 85 -1.76 -5.49 6.12
CA LYS A 85 -2.45 -6.34 7.09
C LYS A 85 -3.96 -6.37 6.87
N LYS A 86 -4.59 -5.21 6.72
CA LYS A 86 -6.06 -5.11 6.64
C LYS A 86 -6.62 -5.67 5.35
N LEU A 87 -5.93 -5.51 4.23
CA LEU A 87 -6.31 -6.16 2.98
C LEU A 87 -6.06 -7.67 3.05
N LEU A 88 -4.95 -8.12 3.62
CA LEU A 88 -4.64 -9.56 3.81
C LEU A 88 -5.65 -10.28 4.71
N GLU A 89 -6.27 -9.60 5.67
CA GLU A 89 -7.34 -10.14 6.52
C GLU A 89 -8.64 -10.43 5.74
N GLN A 90 -8.84 -9.81 4.57
CA GLN A 90 -10.08 -10.00 3.80
C GLN A 90 -10.09 -11.34 3.08
N SER A 91 -11.24 -12.02 3.12
CA SER A 91 -11.45 -13.31 2.44
C SER A 91 -11.70 -13.18 0.95
N ILE A 92 -12.02 -11.96 0.47
CA ILE A 92 -12.33 -11.69 -0.94
C ILE A 92 -11.11 -11.77 -1.86
N PHE A 93 -9.89 -11.64 -1.32
CA PHE A 93 -8.66 -11.70 -2.11
C PHE A 93 -8.07 -13.11 -2.14
N SER A 94 -7.65 -13.54 -3.32
CA SER A 94 -6.92 -14.79 -3.52
C SER A 94 -5.49 -14.71 -2.95
N ASN A 95 -4.85 -15.87 -2.78
CA ASN A 95 -3.46 -15.92 -2.29
C ASN A 95 -2.47 -15.16 -3.19
N ILE A 96 -2.71 -15.13 -4.50
CA ILE A 96 -1.85 -14.41 -5.45
C ILE A 96 -2.01 -12.90 -5.27
N GLU A 97 -3.24 -12.41 -5.08
CA GLU A 97 -3.49 -11.00 -4.82
C GLU A 97 -2.94 -10.56 -3.46
N LYS A 98 -3.01 -11.43 -2.45
CA LYS A 98 -2.40 -11.20 -1.14
C LYS A 98 -0.88 -11.08 -1.23
N GLU A 99 -0.25 -11.91 -2.07
CA GLU A 99 1.18 -11.81 -2.36
C GLU A 99 1.53 -10.53 -3.12
N GLU A 100 0.71 -10.14 -4.12
CA GLU A 100 0.83 -8.86 -4.84
C GLU A 100 0.78 -7.67 -3.87
N ILE A 101 -0.24 -7.61 -3.01
CA ILE A 101 -0.36 -6.58 -1.96
C ILE A 101 0.89 -6.54 -1.07
N THR A 102 1.38 -7.72 -0.66
CA THR A 102 2.55 -7.81 0.21
C THR A 102 3.81 -7.27 -0.47
N LEU A 103 4.05 -7.64 -1.73
CA LEU A 103 5.19 -7.18 -2.51
C LEU A 103 5.15 -5.66 -2.70
N ILE A 104 3.99 -5.12 -3.08
CA ILE A 104 3.83 -3.69 -3.34
C ILE A 104 4.03 -2.88 -2.06
N MET A 105 3.32 -3.21 -0.98
CA MET A 105 3.42 -2.44 0.27
C MET A 105 4.80 -2.55 0.92
N SER A 106 5.47 -3.70 0.77
CA SER A 106 6.85 -3.86 1.25
C SER A 106 7.82 -3.00 0.45
N TYR A 107 7.67 -2.96 -0.88
CA TYR A 107 8.55 -2.17 -1.74
C TYR A 107 8.39 -0.66 -1.52
N ILE A 108 7.15 -0.14 -1.46
CA ILE A 108 6.90 1.28 -1.15
C ILE A 108 7.54 1.64 0.21
N LYS A 109 7.39 0.77 1.21
CA LYS A 109 8.01 0.96 2.52
C LYS A 109 9.54 0.95 2.46
N GLU A 110 10.13 0.02 1.71
CA GLU A 110 11.58 -0.05 1.52
C GLU A 110 12.14 1.22 0.88
N CYS A 111 11.43 1.80 -0.10
CA CYS A 111 11.79 3.09 -0.69
C CYS A 111 11.82 4.19 0.38
N GLY A 112 10.72 4.35 1.13
CA GLY A 112 10.63 5.36 2.18
C GLY A 112 11.68 5.19 3.29
N MET A 113 11.93 3.96 3.74
CA MET A 113 12.99 3.67 4.70
C MET A 113 14.39 3.95 4.13
N TYR A 114 14.60 3.76 2.83
CA TYR A 114 15.84 4.11 2.16
C TYR A 114 16.04 5.64 2.14
N ALA A 115 14.99 6.38 1.77
CA ALA A 115 14.98 7.84 1.81
C ALA A 115 15.27 8.37 3.23
N GLN A 116 14.62 7.83 4.25
CA GLN A 116 14.86 8.21 5.65
C GLN A 116 16.33 8.00 6.07
N LYS A 117 16.96 6.88 5.67
CA LYS A 117 18.38 6.63 5.94
C LYS A 117 19.30 7.63 5.22
N PHE A 118 18.97 7.98 3.98
CA PHE A 118 19.69 9.01 3.25
C PHE A 118 19.55 10.39 3.92
N ASN A 119 18.34 10.81 4.23
CA ASN A 119 18.04 12.11 4.83
C ASN A 119 18.62 12.29 6.24
N SER A 120 18.80 11.19 6.97
CA SER A 120 19.47 11.18 8.28
C SER A 120 21.00 11.10 8.21
N GLY A 121 21.58 11.05 7.00
CA GLY A 121 23.02 10.94 6.77
C GLY A 121 23.62 9.56 7.05
N ILE A 122 22.80 8.53 7.24
CA ILE A 122 23.27 7.14 7.36
C ILE A 122 23.83 6.67 6.01
N ILE A 123 23.18 7.03 4.90
CA ILE A 123 23.68 6.79 3.55
C ILE A 123 24.36 8.07 3.06
N PRO A 124 25.67 8.05 2.75
CA PRO A 124 26.36 9.19 2.17
C PRO A 124 25.86 9.55 0.76
N GLU A 125 25.97 10.83 0.38
CA GLU A 125 25.57 11.34 -0.95
C GLU A 125 26.29 10.63 -2.11
N ASN A 126 27.54 10.20 -1.92
CA ASN A 126 28.30 9.47 -2.95
C ASN A 126 27.92 7.97 -3.05
N GLU A 127 27.05 7.47 -2.17
CA GLU A 127 26.58 6.08 -2.12
C GLU A 127 25.07 5.96 -2.36
N VAL A 128 24.37 7.08 -2.51
CA VAL A 128 22.91 7.09 -2.71
C VAL A 128 22.54 6.53 -4.08
N ASP A 129 21.55 5.66 -4.07
CA ASP A 129 20.86 5.14 -5.25
C ASP A 129 19.52 5.87 -5.37
N ILE A 130 19.47 6.88 -6.24
CA ILE A 130 18.31 7.76 -6.38
C ILE A 130 17.05 6.97 -6.78
N ASP A 131 17.22 5.89 -7.54
CA ASP A 131 16.11 5.05 -8.00
C ASP A 131 15.44 4.27 -6.83
N LYS A 132 16.07 4.24 -5.65
CA LYS A 132 15.53 3.62 -4.44
C LYS A 132 14.84 4.60 -3.48
N ILE A 133 14.92 5.91 -3.70
CA ILE A 133 14.38 6.90 -2.77
C ILE A 133 12.86 6.87 -2.74
N ALA A 134 12.22 6.93 -3.91
CA ALA A 134 10.78 7.00 -4.02
C ALA A 134 10.30 6.28 -5.28
N TYR A 135 9.21 5.54 -5.15
CA TYR A 135 8.51 5.00 -6.31
C TYR A 135 7.44 6.00 -6.77
N THR A 136 7.63 6.61 -7.93
CA THR A 136 6.82 7.74 -8.39
C THR A 136 5.77 7.37 -9.43
N ASP A 137 5.81 6.19 -10.03
CA ASP A 137 4.82 5.76 -11.01
C ASP A 137 3.49 5.37 -10.34
N ASN A 138 2.38 5.51 -11.08
CA ASN A 138 1.03 5.35 -10.52
C ASN A 138 0.61 3.89 -10.31
N ASN A 139 1.09 2.96 -11.14
CA ASN A 139 0.61 1.57 -11.21
C ASN A 139 0.58 0.86 -9.85
N LEU A 140 1.62 0.98 -9.02
CA LEU A 140 1.64 0.32 -7.71
C LEU A 140 0.56 0.87 -6.77
N TYR A 141 0.40 2.20 -6.72
CA TYR A 141 -0.64 2.83 -5.93
C TYR A 141 -2.03 2.51 -6.48
N ASP A 142 -2.21 2.51 -7.81
CA ASP A 142 -3.47 2.19 -8.47
C ASP A 142 -3.90 0.75 -8.22
N ILE A 143 -2.96 -0.21 -8.19
CA ILE A 143 -3.24 -1.60 -7.81
C ILE A 143 -3.80 -1.68 -6.38
N ILE A 144 -3.18 -0.98 -5.43
CA ILE A 144 -3.63 -0.98 -4.03
C ILE A 144 -4.97 -0.25 -3.88
N CYS A 145 -5.15 0.89 -4.56
CA CYS A 145 -6.43 1.58 -4.63
C CYS A 145 -7.51 0.67 -5.22
N ASP A 146 -7.22 -0.13 -6.25
CA ASP A 146 -8.14 -1.11 -6.80
C ASP A 146 -8.52 -2.21 -5.81
N LYS A 147 -7.59 -2.68 -4.97
CA LYS A 147 -7.94 -3.61 -3.87
C LYS A 147 -8.90 -2.95 -2.88
N ILE A 148 -8.67 -1.69 -2.53
CA ILE A 148 -9.55 -0.93 -1.62
C ILE A 148 -10.93 -0.67 -2.27
N GLY A 149 -10.96 -0.33 -3.56
CA GLY A 149 -12.19 -0.16 -4.34
C GLY A 149 -12.99 -1.47 -4.46
N GLN A 150 -12.32 -2.59 -4.69
CA GLN A 150 -12.93 -3.92 -4.66
C GLN A 150 -13.51 -4.25 -3.27
N LEU A 151 -12.79 -3.92 -2.19
CA LEU A 151 -13.31 -4.08 -0.83
C LEU A 151 -14.61 -3.31 -0.64
N GLN A 152 -14.70 -2.06 -1.09
CA GLN A 152 -15.93 -1.28 -1.04
C GLN A 152 -17.06 -1.87 -1.88
N LYS A 153 -16.74 -2.43 -3.04
CA LYS A 153 -17.74 -3.07 -3.90
C LYS A 153 -18.37 -4.30 -3.23
N GLU A 154 -17.55 -5.15 -2.63
CA GLU A 154 -18.01 -6.37 -1.94
C GLU A 154 -18.64 -6.06 -0.57
N HIS A 155 -18.24 -4.96 0.07
CA HIS A 155 -18.77 -4.48 1.35
C HIS A 155 -19.35 -3.08 1.22
N ASN A 156 -20.62 -3.01 0.82
CA ASN A 156 -21.32 -1.74 0.57
C ASN A 156 -21.59 -0.90 1.84
N LEU A 157 -21.42 -1.48 3.04
CA LEU A 157 -21.53 -0.77 4.31
C LEU A 157 -20.14 -0.42 4.87
N PRO A 158 -20.00 0.69 5.61
CA PRO A 158 -18.76 1.03 6.29
C PRO A 158 -18.32 -0.08 7.26
N ILE A 159 -17.08 -0.56 7.11
CA ILE A 159 -16.48 -1.53 8.01
C ILE A 159 -15.95 -0.77 9.23
N PRO A 160 -16.31 -1.19 10.47
CA PRO A 160 -15.79 -0.56 11.68
C PRO A 160 -14.26 -0.51 11.72
N TYR A 161 -13.75 0.63 12.18
CA TYR A 161 -12.33 0.90 12.33
C TYR A 161 -12.10 1.60 13.68
N GLU A 162 -11.05 1.18 14.37
CA GLU A 162 -10.59 1.80 15.60
C GLU A 162 -9.42 2.72 15.26
N LYS A 163 -9.57 4.00 15.57
CA LYS A 163 -8.56 5.02 15.34
C LYS A 163 -7.32 4.72 16.17
N ASN A 164 -6.16 4.99 15.60
CA ASN A 164 -4.89 4.92 16.28
C ASN A 164 -4.50 6.32 16.80
N ASP A 165 -4.62 6.53 18.11
CA ASP A 165 -4.31 7.81 18.77
C ASP A 165 -2.81 8.17 18.73
N THR A 166 -1.93 7.27 18.28
CA THR A 166 -0.49 7.54 18.19
C THR A 166 -0.07 8.20 16.88
N ILE A 167 -0.93 8.20 15.84
CA ILE A 167 -0.61 8.78 14.54
C ILE A 167 -0.70 10.30 14.62
N LYS A 168 0.30 11.01 14.09
CA LYS A 168 0.34 12.47 14.04
C LYS A 168 -0.46 12.97 12.83
N ARG A 169 -1.71 13.41 13.02
CA ARG A 169 -2.55 14.01 11.95
C ARG A 169 -3.46 15.12 12.45
#